data_AF-A0A441I9S7-F1
#
_entry.id   AF-A0A441I9S7-F1
#
_cell.length_a   1.000
_cell.length_b   1.000
_cell.length_c   1.000
_cell.angle_alpha   90.00
_cell.angle_beta   90.00
_cell.angle_gamma   90.00
#
_symmetry.space_group_name_H-M   'P 1'
#
loop_
_entity.id
_entity.type
_entity.pdbx_description
1 polymer ?
#
loop_
_entity_poly.entity_id
_entity_poly.type
_entity_poly.pdbx_seq_one_letter_code
_entity_poly.pdbx_strand_id
1 'polypeptide(L)'
;MDIRAARSRLVHETRSRMGDLITIRAKLRGEMSVADDPSRPAMLGLKGRFDIDPDLEFLGGRDRGMAPTRYAGRLCTASIPRADMAWLPKTGDQCEVTSRPAEPIYSIERVVDDLPEVIVFYLSNLKAAP
;
A
#
# COMPACT_ATOMS: atom_id res chain seq x y z
N MET A 1 -5.46 -20.25 24.21
CA MET A 1 -4.76 -20.09 22.93
C MET A 1 -5.47 -18.97 22.17
N ASP A 2 -4.81 -17.83 22.00
CA ASP A 2 -5.43 -16.65 21.36
C ASP A 2 -5.36 -16.77 19.84
N ILE A 3 -6.50 -17.08 19.23
CA ILE A 3 -6.67 -17.29 17.79
C ILE A 3 -6.33 -16.00 17.01
N ARG A 4 -6.51 -14.81 17.59
CA ARG A 4 -6.20 -13.54 16.93
C ARG A 4 -4.69 -13.34 16.81
N ALA A 5 -3.95 -13.62 17.87
CA ALA A 5 -2.49 -13.54 17.86
C ALA A 5 -1.87 -14.55 16.88
N ALA A 6 -2.42 -15.77 16.80
CA ALA A 6 -1.97 -16.78 15.84
C ALA A 6 -2.24 -16.37 14.37
N ARG A 7 -3.40 -15.77 14.08
CA ARG A 7 -3.70 -15.24 12.73
C ARG A 7 -2.81 -14.06 12.35
N SER A 8 -2.54 -13.13 13.27
CA SER A 8 -1.61 -12.01 13.00
C SER A 8 -0.21 -12.53 12.68
N ARG A 9 0.30 -13.50 13.46
CA ARG A 9 1.61 -14.13 13.20
C ARG A 9 1.69 -14.80 11.83
N LEU A 10 0.67 -15.57 11.45
CA LEU A 10 0.65 -16.26 10.15
C LEU A 10 0.68 -15.26 8.97
N VAL A 11 -0.07 -14.16 9.07
CA VAL A 11 -0.07 -13.09 8.06
C VAL A 11 1.29 -12.40 7.99
N HIS A 12 1.93 -12.15 9.13
CA HIS A 12 3.28 -11.61 9.20
C HIS A 12 4.33 -12.54 8.57
N GLU A 13 4.28 -13.85 8.86
CA GLU A 13 5.22 -14.83 8.29
C GLU A 13 5.05 -14.98 6.78
N THR A 14 3.80 -14.96 6.30
CA THR A 14 3.51 -15.05 4.86
C THR A 14 4.01 -13.80 4.13
N ARG A 15 3.82 -12.60 4.69
CA ARG A 15 4.40 -11.35 4.16
C ARG A 15 5.93 -11.35 4.22
N SER A 16 6.50 -11.87 5.31
CA SER A 16 7.96 -11.96 5.46
C SER A 16 8.60 -12.92 4.45
N ARG A 17 7.86 -13.90 3.90
CA ARG A 17 8.38 -14.87 2.91
C ARG A 17 7.97 -14.58 1.48
N MET A 18 6.76 -14.08 1.25
CA MET A 18 6.14 -13.89 -0.06
C MET A 18 5.78 -12.44 -0.38
N GLY A 19 6.11 -11.49 0.50
CA GLY A 19 5.84 -10.07 0.30
C GLY A 19 6.63 -9.48 -0.87
N ASP A 20 5.99 -8.55 -1.56
CA ASP A 20 6.56 -7.72 -2.61
C ASP A 20 7.51 -6.67 -2.05
N LEU A 21 8.48 -6.27 -2.86
CA LEU A 21 9.38 -5.16 -2.57
C LEU A 21 8.76 -3.88 -3.10
N ILE A 22 8.56 -2.92 -2.22
CA ILE A 22 7.87 -1.67 -2.51
C ILE A 22 8.82 -0.50 -2.25
N THR A 23 8.81 0.46 -3.17
CA THR A 23 9.48 1.74 -3.02
C THR A 23 8.44 2.83 -2.87
N ILE A 24 8.60 3.69 -1.86
CA ILE A 24 7.74 4.86 -1.65
C ILE A 24 8.57 6.12 -1.83
N ARG A 25 8.11 7.02 -2.69
CA ARG A 25 8.73 8.33 -2.92
C ARG A 25 7.78 9.44 -2.51
N ALA A 26 8.24 10.29 -1.61
CA ALA A 26 7.48 11.44 -1.18
C ALA A 26 7.42 12.51 -2.30
N LYS A 27 6.25 13.08 -2.52
CA LYS A 27 6.05 14.19 -3.47
C LYS A 27 5.76 15.49 -2.73
N LEU A 28 6.39 16.58 -3.18
CA LEU A 28 6.23 17.91 -2.54
C LEU A 28 4.77 18.37 -2.49
N ARG A 29 4.02 18.18 -3.59
CA ARG A 29 2.62 18.63 -3.74
C ARG A 29 1.62 17.48 -3.96
N GLY A 30 2.01 16.24 -3.75
CA GLY A 30 1.11 15.09 -3.93
C GLY A 30 0.70 14.85 -5.39
N GLU A 31 1.53 15.27 -6.34
CA GLU A 31 1.35 14.99 -7.76
C GLU A 31 2.56 14.20 -8.27
N MET A 32 2.34 13.15 -9.07
CA MET A 32 3.44 12.33 -9.59
C MET A 32 4.44 13.09 -10.48
N SER A 33 3.97 14.16 -11.14
CA SER A 33 4.77 15.04 -12.00
C SER A 33 5.66 16.02 -11.23
N VAL A 34 5.46 16.16 -9.91
CA VAL A 34 6.20 17.10 -9.07
C VAL A 34 7.50 16.46 -8.57
N ALA A 35 8.50 17.30 -8.30
CA ALA A 35 9.77 16.87 -7.72
C ALA A 35 9.59 16.10 -6.40
N ASP A 36 10.54 15.20 -6.14
CA ASP A 36 10.60 14.46 -4.88
C ASP A 36 10.81 15.42 -3.70
N ASP A 37 10.20 15.10 -2.56
CA ASP A 37 10.31 15.89 -1.33
C ASP A 37 11.65 15.65 -0.63
N PRO A 38 12.54 16.65 -0.56
CA PRO A 38 13.87 16.47 0.03
C PRO A 38 13.83 16.22 1.54
N SER A 39 12.71 16.55 2.21
CA SER A 39 12.55 16.31 3.66
C SER A 39 12.15 14.87 3.99
N ARG A 40 11.67 14.10 3.00
CA ARG A 40 11.17 12.73 3.14
C ARG A 40 11.85 11.84 2.10
N PRO A 41 13.07 11.36 2.39
CA PRO A 41 13.84 10.57 1.42
C PRO A 41 13.12 9.27 1.06
N ALA A 42 13.33 8.80 -0.16
CA ALA A 42 12.69 7.59 -0.68
C ALA A 42 12.92 6.39 0.24
N MET A 43 11.83 5.70 0.60
CA MET A 43 11.90 4.45 1.34
C MET A 43 11.98 3.32 0.32
N LEU A 44 13.10 2.59 0.32
CA LEU A 44 13.42 1.57 -0.67
C LEU A 44 13.26 0.17 -0.08
N GLY A 45 12.80 -0.78 -0.89
CA GLY A 45 12.78 -2.19 -0.52
C GLY A 45 11.88 -2.53 0.67
N LEU A 46 10.84 -1.72 0.92
CA LEU A 46 9.84 -2.00 1.95
C LEU A 46 9.12 -3.29 1.62
N LYS A 47 9.09 -4.24 2.56
CA LYS A 47 8.44 -5.52 2.34
C LYS A 47 6.95 -5.42 2.67
N GLY A 48 6.11 -5.57 1.64
CA GLY A 48 4.66 -5.42 1.77
C GLY A 48 3.88 -6.49 1.03
N ARG A 49 2.56 -6.43 1.11
CA ARG A 49 1.66 -7.19 0.22
C ARG A 49 1.03 -6.22 -0.76
N PHE A 50 1.18 -6.48 -2.05
CA PHE A 50 0.52 -5.74 -3.11
C PHE A 50 -0.61 -6.58 -3.73
N ASP A 51 -1.82 -6.03 -3.69
CA ASP A 51 -3.05 -6.68 -4.14
C ASP A 51 -3.66 -5.86 -5.30
N ILE A 52 -3.76 -6.46 -6.49
CA ILE A 52 -4.27 -5.82 -7.73
C ILE A 52 -5.81 -5.84 -7.79
N ASP A 53 -6.42 -6.74 -7.01
CA ASP A 53 -7.87 -6.89 -6.90
C ASP A 53 -8.23 -7.21 -5.44
N PRO A 54 -8.40 -6.17 -4.60
CA PRO A 54 -8.67 -6.39 -3.19
C PRO A 54 -10.00 -7.12 -2.97
N ASP A 55 -10.96 -7.03 -3.91
CA ASP A 55 -12.29 -7.64 -3.77
C ASP A 55 -12.25 -9.18 -3.93
N LEU A 56 -11.29 -9.73 -4.68
CA LEU A 56 -11.15 -11.18 -4.92
C LEU A 56 -10.37 -11.91 -3.83
N GLU A 57 -9.44 -11.25 -3.14
CA GLU A 57 -8.55 -11.87 -2.15
C GLU A 57 -8.96 -11.64 -0.68
N PHE A 58 -10.16 -11.11 -0.41
CA PHE A 58 -10.77 -11.13 0.93
C PHE A 58 -11.19 -12.55 1.33
N LEU A 59 -10.22 -13.43 1.56
CA LEU A 59 -10.37 -14.71 2.26
C LEU A 59 -10.67 -14.43 3.75
N GLY A 60 -11.88 -13.95 4.07
CA GLY A 60 -12.17 -13.61 5.45
C GLY A 60 -13.47 -12.89 5.80
N GLY A 61 -14.51 -12.93 4.97
CA GLY A 61 -15.86 -12.58 5.38
C GLY A 61 -16.22 -11.10 5.22
N ARG A 62 -17.32 -10.90 4.49
CA ARG A 62 -18.18 -9.71 4.54
C ARG A 62 -18.49 -9.37 6.00
N ASP A 63 -17.81 -8.39 6.59
CA ASP A 63 -18.32 -7.53 7.69
C ASP A 63 -17.25 -6.57 8.23
N ARG A 64 -16.72 -5.73 7.34
CA ARG A 64 -16.22 -4.41 7.76
C ARG A 64 -16.90 -3.41 6.84
N GLY A 65 -17.81 -2.61 7.39
CA GLY A 65 -18.68 -1.67 6.68
C GLY A 65 -17.96 -0.52 5.98
N MET A 66 -17.04 -0.84 5.07
CA MET A 66 -16.47 0.05 4.08
C MET A 66 -16.42 -0.73 2.77
N ALA A 67 -17.58 -0.85 2.12
CA ALA A 67 -17.56 -0.94 0.68
C ALA A 67 -16.71 0.25 0.21
N PRO A 68 -15.60 0.05 -0.54
CA PRO A 68 -14.90 1.17 -1.12
C PRO A 68 -15.95 1.90 -1.94
N THR A 69 -16.27 3.14 -1.55
CA THR A 69 -17.03 4.07 -2.38
C THR A 69 -16.47 3.90 -3.78
N ARG A 70 -17.30 3.46 -4.75
CA ARG A 70 -16.84 3.06 -6.08
C ARG A 70 -15.99 4.18 -6.71
N TYR A 71 -14.69 4.14 -6.49
CA TYR A 71 -13.73 5.00 -7.15
C TYR A 71 -13.49 4.38 -8.52
N ALA A 72 -13.68 5.17 -9.56
CA ALA A 72 -13.76 4.72 -10.95
C ALA A 72 -12.38 4.33 -11.53
N GLY A 73 -11.77 3.28 -10.99
CA GLY A 73 -10.49 2.72 -11.45
C GLY A 73 -10.16 1.42 -10.71
N ARG A 74 -9.28 0.60 -11.29
CA ARG A 74 -8.76 -0.61 -10.63
C ARG A 74 -7.96 -0.18 -9.40
N LEU A 75 -8.57 -0.25 -8.21
CA LEU A 75 -7.96 0.16 -6.95
C LEU A 75 -7.05 -0.96 -6.47
N CYS A 76 -5.75 -0.83 -6.73
CA CYS A 76 -4.77 -1.70 -6.11
C CYS A 76 -4.56 -1.28 -4.64
N THR A 77 -4.15 -2.19 -3.78
CA THR A 77 -3.74 -1.85 -2.40
C THR A 77 -2.35 -2.38 -2.09
N ALA A 78 -1.59 -1.61 -1.29
CA ALA A 78 -0.35 -2.07 -0.70
C ALA A 78 -0.46 -2.03 0.82
N SER A 79 -0.12 -3.12 1.51
CA SER A 79 -0.03 -3.16 2.97
C SER A 79 1.40 -3.39 3.42
N ILE A 80 1.92 -2.50 4.26
CA ILE A 80 3.32 -2.50 4.71
C ILE A 80 3.35 -2.35 6.24
N PRO A 81 4.22 -3.08 6.96
CA PRO A 81 4.36 -2.92 8.39
C PRO A 81 4.73 -1.48 8.77
N ARG A 82 4.07 -0.93 9.79
CA ARG A 82 4.34 0.43 10.27
C ARG A 82 5.79 0.59 10.77
N ALA A 83 6.36 -0.46 11.35
CA ALA A 83 7.72 -0.48 11.88
C ALA A 83 8.80 -0.32 10.80
N ASP A 84 8.49 -0.69 9.54
CA ASP A 84 9.44 -0.60 8.43
C ASP A 84 9.46 0.82 7.81
N MET A 85 8.58 1.71 8.25
CA MET A 85 8.45 3.07 7.71
C MET A 85 9.17 4.10 8.58
N ALA A 86 10.14 4.79 7.98
CA ALA A 86 10.82 5.92 8.61
C ALA A 86 9.89 7.14 8.80
N TRP A 87 8.93 7.33 7.89
CA TRP A 87 7.93 8.40 7.92
C TRP A 87 6.62 7.88 7.31
N LEU A 88 5.50 8.50 7.68
CA LEU A 88 4.19 8.11 7.16
C LEU A 88 3.95 8.75 5.79
N PRO A 89 3.69 7.95 4.73
CA PRO A 89 3.30 8.50 3.43
C PRO A 89 1.99 9.25 3.49
N LYS A 90 1.78 10.15 2.53
CA LYS A 90 0.54 10.93 2.40
C LYS A 90 -0.07 10.76 1.02
N THR A 91 -1.32 11.19 0.88
CA THR A 91 -2.00 11.24 -0.42
C THR A 91 -1.15 12.01 -1.45
N GLY A 92 -0.99 11.41 -2.62
CA GLY A 92 -0.22 11.91 -3.74
C GLY A 92 1.26 11.51 -3.76
N ASP A 93 1.77 10.87 -2.70
CA ASP A 93 3.09 10.22 -2.74
C ASP A 93 3.05 9.02 -3.72
N GLN A 94 4.22 8.62 -4.23
CA GLN A 94 4.34 7.53 -5.19
C GLN A 94 4.59 6.20 -4.52
N CYS A 95 3.99 5.15 -5.07
CA CYS A 95 4.20 3.76 -4.69
C CYS A 95 4.59 2.93 -5.91
N GLU A 96 5.75 2.28 -5.86
CA GLU A 96 6.27 1.43 -6.92
C GLU A 96 6.47 0.01 -6.37
N VAL A 97 5.92 -0.99 -7.05
CA VAL A 97 6.11 -2.40 -6.68
C VAL A 97 7.34 -2.92 -7.40
N THR A 98 8.53 -2.59 -6.89
CA THR A 98 9.83 -2.91 -7.51
C THR A 98 10.08 -4.40 -7.76
N SER A 99 9.46 -5.31 -7.01
CA SER A 99 9.51 -6.76 -7.30
C SER A 99 8.68 -7.17 -8.53
N ARG A 100 7.81 -6.29 -9.03
CA ARG A 100 6.92 -6.52 -10.18
C ARG A 100 7.12 -5.40 -11.21
N PRO A 101 8.19 -5.42 -12.03
CA PRO A 101 8.53 -4.31 -12.94
C PRO A 101 7.53 -4.06 -14.07
N ALA A 102 6.59 -4.98 -14.31
CA ALA A 102 5.49 -4.79 -15.26
C ALA A 102 4.37 -3.90 -14.70
N GLU A 103 4.32 -3.71 -13.38
CA GLU A 103 3.35 -2.83 -12.74
C GLU A 103 3.72 -1.36 -12.96
N PRO A 104 2.73 -0.48 -13.21
CA PRO A 104 2.98 0.95 -13.30
C PRO A 104 3.39 1.53 -11.95
N ILE A 105 3.91 2.76 -11.97
CA ILE A 105 4.07 3.56 -10.75
C ILE A 105 2.68 4.07 -10.36
N TYR A 106 2.31 3.82 -9.11
CA TYR A 106 1.02 4.19 -8.56
C TYR A 106 1.10 5.50 -7.78
N SER A 107 -0.02 6.24 -7.74
CA SER A 107 -0.21 7.32 -6.78
C SER A 107 -0.96 6.79 -5.56
N ILE A 108 -0.56 7.21 -4.36
CA ILE A 108 -1.27 6.92 -3.11
C ILE A 108 -2.48 7.85 -3.03
N GLU A 109 -3.68 7.31 -3.15
CA GLU A 109 -4.93 8.08 -3.01
C GLU A 109 -5.33 8.23 -1.54
N ARG A 110 -5.13 7.16 -0.77
CA ARG A 110 -5.52 7.12 0.63
C ARG A 110 -4.57 6.28 1.45
N VAL A 111 -4.33 6.76 2.67
CA VAL A 111 -3.54 6.09 3.70
C VAL A 111 -4.48 5.71 4.83
N VAL A 112 -4.48 4.44 5.20
CA VAL A 112 -5.24 3.91 6.33
C VAL A 112 -4.26 3.44 7.39
N ASP A 113 -4.37 4.06 8.56
CA ASP A 113 -3.56 3.83 9.75
C ASP A 113 -4.50 3.50 10.93
N ASP A 114 -5.40 2.55 10.72
CA ASP A 114 -6.35 2.08 11.73
C ASP A 114 -5.81 0.92 12.57
N LEU A 115 -4.77 0.23 12.07
CA LEU A 115 -4.08 -0.86 12.73
C LEU A 115 -2.65 -0.44 13.10
N PRO A 116 -2.24 -0.55 14.37
CA PRO A 116 -0.94 -0.05 14.83
C PRO A 116 0.26 -0.77 14.20
N GLU A 117 0.06 -1.98 13.67
CA GLU A 117 1.12 -2.82 13.11
C GLU A 117 1.31 -2.62 11.60
N VAL A 118 0.30 -2.13 10.88
CA VAL A 118 0.23 -2.15 9.41
C VAL A 118 -0.45 -0.91 8.88
N ILE A 119 0.19 -0.30 7.88
CA ILE A 119 -0.39 0.77 7.08
C ILE A 119 -0.89 0.20 5.76
N VAL A 120 -2.10 0.61 5.36
CA VAL A 120 -2.70 0.22 4.07
C VAL A 120 -2.81 1.44 3.17
N PHE A 121 -2.25 1.32 1.97
CA PHE A 121 -2.34 2.32 0.91
C PHE A 121 -3.34 1.88 -0.14
N TYR A 122 -4.22 2.81 -0.52
CA TYR A 122 -5.07 2.67 -1.70
C TYR A 122 -4.40 3.38 -2.85
N LEU A 123 -4.28 2.68 -3.97
CA LEU A 123 -3.43 3.07 -5.08
C LEU A 123 -4.28 3.30 -6.33
N SER A 124 -4.02 4.39 -7.03
CA SER A 124 -4.55 4.63 -8.37
C SER A 124 -3.44 4.45 -9.40
N ASN A 125 -3.78 3.75 -10.48
CA ASN A 125 -2.95 3.81 -11.68
C ASN A 125 -3.26 5.16 -12.34
N LEU A 126 -2.24 6.01 -12.51
CA LEU A 126 -2.40 7.17 -13.38
C LEU A 126 -2.51 6.66 -14.81
N LYS A 127 -3.74 6.45 -15.27
CA LYS A 127 -3.99 6.57 -16.69
C LYS A 127 -3.69 8.03 -17.02
N ALA A 128 -2.69 8.28 -17.87
CA ALA A 128 -2.42 9.60 -18.41
C ALA A 128 -3.78 10.20 -18.81
N ALA A 129 -4.12 11.37 -18.25
CA ALA A 129 -5.31 12.07 -18.68
C ALA A 129 -5.25 12.20 -20.21
N PRO A 130 -6.34 11.89 -20.93
CA PRO A 130 -6.37 11.97 -22.39
C PRO A 130 -6.06 13.39 -22.88
#